data_AF-K9XP37-F1
#
_entry.id   AF-K9XP37-F1
#
_cell.length_a   1.000
_cell.length_b   1.000
_cell.length_c   1.000
_cell.angle_alpha   90.00
_cell.angle_beta   90.00
_cell.angle_gamma   90.00
#
_symmetry.space_group_name_H-M   'P 1'
#
loop_
_entity.id
_entity.type
_entity.pdbx_description
1 polymer ?
#
loop_
_entity_poly.entity_id
_entity_poly.type
_entity_poly.pdbx_seq_one_letter_code
_entity_poly.pdbx_strand_id
1 'polypeptide(L)'
;MSKSLPAKYIVRLGKFVWTTMWQIMMSQLAPPSREGEYLRPSSQFRNFIGTEENNPYPPATGRYRLYVGMGCPWAHRTLVVRVLKGLEEVISVATVYPSSNEGIWIFDQSEEGCNTLPEIYQLAQPGYQGRCTVPVLWDTQTKTIVNNESAEIIVMLNSEFNQWATNSELDLYPEILQPQIDSWNEKVYHAVNNGVYRCGFAQTQSAYNQACEELFQTLDEIDLVLADKRYLCGEQVTLADVRLFTTLFRFDVVYYGLFKCNLRRIQDYPHLGRYLRDLYQLPGVATTCDLESIKRDYYGNLFPLNPGGIIPLGPDLANL
;
A
#
# COMPACT_ATOMS: atom_id res chain seq x y z
N MET A 1 -0.17 -21.72 -52.73
CA MET A 1 0.67 -21.58 -51.52
C MET A 1 0.59 -20.13 -51.06
N SER A 2 -0.04 -19.90 -49.90
CA SER A 2 -0.12 -18.56 -49.29
C SER A 2 1.29 -18.04 -49.01
N LYS A 3 1.66 -16.90 -49.60
CA LYS A 3 2.92 -16.21 -49.27
C LYS A 3 2.74 -15.55 -47.91
N SER A 4 3.02 -16.30 -46.84
CA SER A 4 3.07 -15.72 -45.49
C SER A 4 4.16 -14.65 -45.41
N LEU A 5 3.89 -13.53 -44.76
CA LEU A 5 4.88 -12.49 -44.46
C LEU A 5 6.11 -13.12 -43.76
N PRO A 6 7.35 -12.73 -44.13
CA PRO A 6 8.54 -13.27 -43.47
C PRO A 6 8.49 -12.99 -41.96
N ALA A 7 8.80 -14.00 -41.15
CA ALA A 7 8.68 -13.97 -39.69
C ALA A 7 9.34 -12.71 -39.05
N LYS A 8 10.47 -12.25 -39.60
CA LYS A 8 11.17 -11.04 -39.13
C LYS A 8 10.30 -9.78 -39.13
N TYR A 9 9.43 -9.60 -40.13
CA TYR A 9 8.59 -8.40 -40.24
C TYR A 9 7.41 -8.47 -39.28
N ILE A 10 6.82 -9.65 -39.13
CA ILE A 10 5.75 -9.92 -38.15
C ILE A 10 6.28 -9.65 -36.74
N VAL A 11 7.46 -10.18 -36.39
CA VAL A 11 8.07 -9.97 -35.06
C VAL A 11 8.39 -8.50 -34.81
N ARG A 12 8.97 -7.78 -35.79
CA ARG A 12 9.27 -6.35 -35.64
C ARG A 12 8.01 -5.51 -35.44
N LEU A 13 6.97 -5.76 -36.24
CA LEU A 13 5.69 -5.05 -36.10
C LEU A 13 5.03 -5.38 -34.77
N GLY A 14 4.98 -6.65 -34.38
CA GLY A 14 4.41 -7.08 -33.10
C GLY A 14 5.13 -6.44 -31.91
N LYS A 15 6.47 -6.42 -31.91
CA LYS A 15 7.26 -5.71 -30.89
C LYS A 15 6.94 -4.22 -30.85
N PHE A 16 6.89 -3.57 -32.00
CA PHE A 16 6.59 -2.13 -32.07
C PHE A 16 5.19 -1.81 -31.51
N VAL A 17 4.17 -2.54 -31.95
CA VAL A 17 2.78 -2.36 -31.48
C VAL A 17 2.69 -2.61 -29.98
N TRP A 18 3.23 -3.73 -29.51
CA TRP A 18 3.19 -4.09 -28.09
C TRP A 18 3.91 -3.07 -27.21
N THR A 19 5.15 -2.71 -27.55
CA THR A 19 5.92 -1.73 -26.77
C THR A 19 5.24 -0.36 -26.74
N THR A 20 4.66 0.08 -27.86
CA THR A 20 3.96 1.37 -27.93
C THR A 20 2.71 1.37 -27.05
N MET A 21 1.88 0.32 -27.14
CA MET A 21 0.70 0.19 -26.27
C MET A 21 1.10 0.11 -24.81
N TRP A 22 2.13 -0.67 -24.48
CA TRP A 22 2.64 -0.79 -23.12
C TRP A 22 3.06 0.55 -22.55
N GLN A 23 3.80 1.38 -23.31
CA GLN A 23 4.22 2.72 -22.87
C GLN A 23 3.03 3.64 -22.59
N ILE A 24 2.00 3.64 -23.46
CA ILE A 24 0.78 4.44 -23.27
C ILE A 24 0.08 4.03 -21.97
N MET A 25 -0.16 2.73 -21.78
CA MET A 25 -0.86 2.22 -20.60
C MET A 25 -0.06 2.46 -19.32
N MET A 26 1.27 2.25 -19.36
CA MET A 26 2.15 2.53 -18.24
C MET A 26 2.20 4.00 -17.87
N SER A 27 2.16 4.93 -18.83
CA SER A 27 2.12 6.36 -18.51
C SER A 27 0.88 6.79 -17.72
N GLN A 28 -0.24 6.06 -17.87
CA GLN A 28 -1.47 6.31 -17.12
C GLN A 28 -1.44 5.64 -15.75
N LEU A 29 -1.02 4.37 -15.69
CA LEU A 29 -0.92 3.58 -14.47
C LEU A 29 0.17 4.12 -13.53
N ALA A 30 1.35 4.41 -14.08
CA ALA A 30 2.55 4.82 -13.38
C ALA A 30 3.29 5.94 -14.15
N PRO A 31 2.88 7.20 -13.92
CA PRO A 31 3.47 8.37 -14.57
C PRO A 31 5.00 8.41 -14.40
N PRO A 32 5.78 8.44 -15.49
CA PRO A 32 7.22 8.48 -15.40
C PRO A 32 7.77 9.91 -15.41
N SER A 33 8.96 10.11 -14.85
CA SER A 33 9.83 11.25 -15.16
C SER A 33 10.36 11.15 -16.60
N ARG A 34 11.13 12.15 -17.05
CA ARG A 34 11.77 12.10 -18.38
C ARG A 34 12.79 10.95 -18.48
N GLU A 35 13.36 10.59 -17.34
CA GLU A 35 14.36 9.55 -17.15
C GLU A 35 13.74 8.15 -16.95
N GLY A 36 12.41 8.07 -16.85
CA GLY A 36 11.65 6.82 -16.72
C GLY A 36 11.38 6.37 -15.29
N GLU A 37 11.63 7.23 -14.30
CA GLU A 37 11.37 6.97 -12.88
C GLU A 37 9.89 7.13 -12.57
N TYR A 38 9.32 6.24 -11.77
CA TYR A 38 7.93 6.37 -11.35
C TYR A 38 7.73 7.55 -10.38
N LEU A 39 6.82 8.46 -10.71
CA LEU A 39 6.38 9.58 -9.89
C LEU A 39 5.01 9.27 -9.29
N ARG A 40 4.96 9.11 -7.96
CA ARG A 40 3.70 8.87 -7.22
C ARG A 40 2.91 10.17 -7.09
N PRO A 41 1.64 10.22 -7.55
CA PRO A 41 0.77 11.36 -7.28
C PRO A 41 0.44 11.48 -5.79
N SER A 42 0.44 12.71 -5.27
CA SER A 42 0.11 13.00 -3.87
C SER A 42 -1.39 12.90 -3.58
N SER A 43 -1.73 12.48 -2.35
CA SER A 43 -3.11 12.51 -1.83
C SER A 43 -3.62 13.94 -1.64
N GLN A 44 -4.93 14.14 -1.87
CA GLN A 44 -5.55 15.48 -1.93
C GLN A 44 -6.44 15.80 -0.72
N PHE A 45 -7.03 14.80 -0.07
CA PHE A 45 -7.83 15.00 1.15
C PHE A 45 -6.92 14.83 2.37
N ARG A 46 -6.72 15.91 3.13
CA ARG A 46 -5.69 16.01 4.17
C ARG A 46 -6.21 16.64 5.48
N ASN A 47 -7.51 16.49 5.75
CA ASN A 47 -8.07 16.98 7.01
C ASN A 47 -7.74 16.00 8.15
N PHE A 48 -7.87 16.48 9.39
CA PHE A 48 -7.58 15.70 10.59
C PHE A 48 -8.78 15.65 11.52
N ILE A 49 -8.98 14.48 12.13
CA ILE A 49 -9.83 14.29 13.29
C ILE A 49 -9.13 14.91 14.49
N GLY A 50 -9.88 15.58 15.37
CA GLY A 50 -9.31 16.16 16.58
C GLY A 50 -10.33 16.87 17.46
N THR A 51 -9.92 17.18 18.69
CA THR A 51 -10.77 17.79 19.73
C THR A 51 -10.74 19.32 19.75
N GLU A 52 -9.97 19.94 18.86
CA GLU A 52 -9.83 21.39 18.77
C GLU A 52 -11.17 22.09 18.51
N GLU A 53 -11.33 23.29 19.09
CA GLU A 53 -12.54 24.09 18.92
C GLU A 53 -12.75 24.42 17.42
N ASN A 54 -13.94 24.13 16.89
CA ASN A 54 -14.32 24.24 15.47
C ASN A 54 -13.72 23.20 14.52
N ASN A 55 -13.06 22.14 15.00
CA ASN A 55 -12.73 21.01 14.11
C ASN A 55 -14.05 20.39 13.59
N PRO A 56 -14.28 20.32 12.26
CA PRO A 56 -15.50 19.73 11.71
C PRO A 56 -15.58 18.21 11.93
N TYR A 57 -14.47 17.56 12.28
CA TYR A 57 -14.32 16.12 12.47
C TYR A 57 -13.91 15.78 13.91
N PRO A 58 -14.76 16.00 14.94
CA PRO A 58 -14.48 15.54 16.29
C PRO A 58 -14.55 14.01 16.40
N PRO A 59 -13.63 13.37 17.14
CA PRO A 59 -13.60 11.92 17.29
C PRO A 59 -14.89 11.41 17.93
N ALA A 60 -15.46 10.34 17.38
CA ALA A 60 -16.74 9.77 17.81
C ALA A 60 -16.89 8.31 17.36
N THR A 61 -17.43 7.46 18.24
CA THR A 61 -17.79 6.06 17.94
C THR A 61 -18.87 5.99 16.87
N GLY A 62 -18.68 5.12 15.88
CA GLY A 62 -19.67 4.84 14.83
C GLY A 62 -19.82 5.92 13.77
N ARG A 63 -19.09 7.05 13.88
CA ARG A 63 -19.13 8.15 12.90
C ARG A 63 -18.26 7.88 11.68
N TYR A 64 -17.10 7.27 11.87
CA TYR A 64 -16.09 7.14 10.83
C TYR A 64 -16.08 5.75 10.21
N ARG A 65 -15.76 5.72 8.92
CA ARG A 65 -15.62 4.48 8.14
C ARG A 65 -14.31 4.50 7.36
N LEU A 66 -13.64 3.36 7.32
CA LEU A 66 -12.48 3.13 6.46
C LEU A 66 -12.90 2.35 5.22
N TYR A 67 -12.66 2.92 4.04
CA TYR A 67 -12.71 2.17 2.78
C TYR A 67 -11.31 1.64 2.45
N VAL A 68 -11.18 0.32 2.33
CA VAL A 68 -9.89 -0.36 2.21
C VAL A 68 -9.93 -1.41 1.11
N GLY A 69 -8.82 -1.55 0.37
CA GLY A 69 -8.59 -2.71 -0.51
C GLY A 69 -7.58 -3.63 0.13
N MET A 70 -7.92 -4.91 0.33
CA MET A 70 -7.07 -5.85 1.08
C MET A 70 -5.70 -6.07 0.44
N GLY A 71 -5.57 -5.94 -0.90
CA GLY A 71 -4.28 -5.99 -1.56
C GLY A 71 -3.40 -4.75 -1.33
N CYS A 72 -3.97 -3.59 -0.97
CA CYS A 72 -3.21 -2.33 -0.88
C CYS A 72 -2.37 -2.22 0.41
N PRO A 73 -1.04 -2.04 0.34
CA PRO A 73 -0.20 -1.89 1.53
C PRO A 73 -0.44 -0.60 2.30
N TRP A 74 -0.88 0.46 1.62
CA TRP A 74 -1.22 1.75 2.24
C TRP A 74 -2.49 1.62 3.09
N ALA A 75 -3.51 0.93 2.56
CA ALA A 75 -4.73 0.65 3.31
C ALA A 75 -4.50 -0.38 4.42
N HIS A 76 -3.62 -1.37 4.20
CA HIS A 76 -3.28 -2.35 5.22
C HIS A 76 -2.67 -1.68 6.48
N ARG A 77 -1.98 -0.54 6.38
CA ARG A 77 -1.49 0.20 7.56
C ARG A 77 -2.62 0.62 8.49
N THR A 78 -3.72 1.12 7.92
CA THR A 78 -4.86 1.59 8.72
C THR A 78 -5.58 0.43 9.40
N LEU A 79 -5.66 -0.73 8.73
CA LEU A 79 -6.18 -1.96 9.33
C LEU A 79 -5.31 -2.46 10.49
N VAL A 80 -3.99 -2.49 10.31
CA VAL A 80 -3.06 -2.92 11.37
C VAL A 80 -3.18 -2.00 12.59
N VAL A 81 -3.13 -0.68 12.40
CA VAL A 81 -3.26 0.25 13.54
C VAL A 81 -4.64 0.16 14.18
N ARG A 82 -5.73 0.04 13.40
CA ARG A 82 -7.09 -0.15 13.91
C ARG A 82 -7.18 -1.35 14.84
N VAL A 83 -6.58 -2.49 14.46
CA VAL A 83 -6.59 -3.71 15.27
C VAL A 83 -5.65 -3.59 16.48
N LEU A 84 -4.44 -3.07 16.31
CA LEU A 84 -3.51 -2.88 17.43
C LEU A 84 -4.07 -1.95 18.50
N LYS A 85 -4.78 -0.89 18.10
CA LYS A 85 -5.48 0.03 19.01
C LYS A 85 -6.81 -0.51 19.52
N GLY A 86 -7.32 -1.60 18.95
CA GLY A 86 -8.58 -2.20 19.36
C GLY A 86 -9.78 -1.29 19.07
N LEU A 87 -9.81 -0.72 17.86
CA LEU A 87 -10.79 0.26 17.38
C LEU A 87 -11.88 -0.38 16.51
N GLU A 88 -12.06 -1.70 16.57
CA GLU A 88 -12.93 -2.41 15.64
C GLU A 88 -14.40 -2.01 15.76
N GLU A 89 -14.85 -1.81 17.00
CA GLU A 89 -16.21 -1.34 17.32
C GLU A 89 -16.36 0.20 17.19
N VAL A 90 -15.25 0.92 17.05
CA VAL A 90 -15.22 2.39 16.99
C VAL A 90 -15.31 2.88 15.56
N ILE A 91 -14.54 2.26 14.66
CA ILE A 91 -14.40 2.63 13.25
C ILE A 91 -14.79 1.45 12.39
N SER A 92 -15.84 1.62 11.60
CA SER A 92 -16.30 0.58 10.68
C SER A 92 -15.37 0.46 9.47
N VAL A 93 -15.36 -0.70 8.82
CA VAL A 93 -14.56 -0.96 7.61
C VAL A 93 -15.50 -1.45 6.51
N ALA A 94 -15.34 -0.91 5.32
CA ALA A 94 -15.93 -1.45 4.10
C ALA A 94 -14.82 -1.75 3.09
N THR A 95 -14.88 -2.94 2.49
CA THR A 95 -13.84 -3.43 1.60
C THR A 95 -14.20 -3.14 0.15
N VAL A 96 -13.22 -2.68 -0.61
CA VAL A 96 -13.28 -2.59 -2.07
C VAL A 96 -12.38 -3.66 -2.69
N TYR A 97 -12.72 -4.07 -3.90
CA TYR A 97 -11.90 -4.95 -4.73
C TYR A 97 -11.65 -4.30 -6.09
N PRO A 98 -10.54 -4.64 -6.77
CA PRO A 98 -10.26 -4.10 -8.08
C PRO A 98 -11.21 -4.70 -9.13
N SER A 99 -11.76 -3.84 -9.98
CA SER A 99 -12.46 -4.25 -11.20
C SER A 99 -11.43 -4.75 -12.22
N SER A 100 -11.56 -6.00 -12.65
CA SER A 100 -10.65 -6.64 -13.59
C SER A 100 -10.61 -5.98 -14.97
N ASN A 101 -11.64 -5.23 -15.32
CA ASN A 101 -11.82 -4.67 -16.66
C ASN A 101 -11.74 -3.15 -16.70
N GLU A 102 -11.98 -2.47 -15.57
CA GLU A 102 -12.09 -1.00 -15.53
C GLU A 102 -10.92 -0.32 -14.82
N GLY A 103 -10.12 -1.07 -14.04
CA GLY A 103 -8.97 -0.50 -13.33
C GLY A 103 -9.37 0.45 -12.18
N ILE A 104 -10.58 0.29 -11.65
CA ILE A 104 -11.12 1.06 -10.52
C ILE A 104 -11.45 0.15 -9.33
N TRP A 105 -11.64 0.75 -8.16
CA TRP A 105 -12.12 0.07 -6.97
C TRP A 105 -13.65 0.04 -6.93
N ILE A 106 -14.22 -1.14 -6.70
CA ILE A 106 -15.66 -1.38 -6.64
C ILE A 106 -16.06 -2.06 -5.32
N PHE A 107 -17.31 -1.89 -4.94
CA PHE A 107 -17.87 -2.46 -3.70
C PHE A 107 -18.74 -3.69 -4.01
N ASP A 108 -18.80 -4.64 -3.06
CA ASP A 108 -19.69 -5.81 -3.15
C ASP A 108 -21.12 -5.42 -2.79
N GLN A 109 -21.23 -4.49 -1.84
CA GLN A 109 -22.47 -3.92 -1.36
C GLN A 109 -22.37 -2.40 -1.48
N SER A 110 -23.46 -1.77 -1.89
CA SER A 110 -23.45 -0.32 -2.07
C SER A 110 -23.16 0.41 -0.75
N GLU A 111 -22.26 1.39 -0.83
CA GLU A 111 -21.82 2.24 0.27
C GLU A 111 -22.25 3.67 -0.02
N GLU A 112 -23.03 4.30 0.88
CA GLU A 112 -23.57 5.67 0.67
C GLU A 112 -24.38 5.84 -0.65
N GLY A 113 -24.92 4.74 -1.20
CA GLY A 113 -25.59 4.73 -2.50
C GLY A 113 -24.64 4.67 -3.70
N CYS A 114 -23.34 4.50 -3.47
CA CYS A 114 -22.30 4.30 -4.47
C CYS A 114 -21.95 2.81 -4.61
N ASN A 115 -21.59 2.38 -5.81
CA ASN A 115 -21.09 1.02 -6.10
C ASN A 115 -19.59 1.02 -6.39
N THR A 116 -19.00 2.20 -6.58
CA THR A 116 -17.57 2.35 -6.89
C THR A 116 -16.91 3.40 -5.99
N LEU A 117 -15.61 3.27 -5.76
CA LEU A 117 -14.84 4.27 -5.01
C LEU A 117 -14.79 5.63 -5.74
N PRO A 118 -14.66 5.70 -7.08
CA PRO A 118 -14.80 6.98 -7.79
C PRO A 118 -16.11 7.72 -7.51
N GLU A 119 -17.23 7.01 -7.35
CA GLU A 119 -18.50 7.64 -6.97
C GLU A 119 -18.44 8.22 -5.55
N ILE A 120 -17.77 7.56 -4.59
CA ILE A 120 -17.53 8.12 -3.24
C ILE A 120 -16.71 9.41 -3.31
N TYR A 121 -15.65 9.45 -4.13
CA TYR A 121 -14.85 10.66 -4.34
C TYR A 121 -15.66 11.78 -4.99
N GLN A 122 -16.50 11.46 -5.97
CA GLN A 122 -17.41 12.40 -6.62
C GLN A 122 -18.48 12.92 -5.64
N LEU A 123 -18.96 12.08 -4.72
CA LEU A 123 -19.89 12.47 -3.65
C LEU A 123 -19.22 13.46 -2.68
N ALA A 124 -17.98 13.19 -2.27
CA ALA A 124 -17.22 14.08 -1.38
C ALA A 124 -16.89 15.43 -2.02
N GLN A 125 -16.50 15.42 -3.30
CA GLN A 125 -16.12 16.61 -4.05
C GLN A 125 -16.55 16.49 -5.51
N PRO A 126 -17.68 17.11 -5.90
CA PRO A 126 -18.14 17.06 -7.28
C PRO A 126 -17.10 17.59 -8.28
N GLY A 127 -16.79 16.77 -9.29
CA GLY A 127 -15.82 17.11 -10.33
C GLY A 127 -14.39 16.74 -10.00
N TYR A 128 -14.15 15.93 -8.95
CA TYR A 128 -12.83 15.42 -8.60
C TYR A 128 -12.12 14.75 -9.79
N GLN A 129 -10.90 15.18 -10.11
CA GLN A 129 -10.08 14.68 -11.22
C GLN A 129 -8.84 13.90 -10.75
N GLY A 130 -8.68 13.72 -9.45
CA GLY A 130 -7.53 13.01 -8.87
C GLY A 130 -7.68 11.50 -8.90
N ARG A 131 -6.68 10.79 -8.38
CA ARG A 131 -6.75 9.33 -8.24
C ARG A 131 -7.64 8.94 -7.07
N CYS A 132 -8.66 8.13 -7.35
CA CYS A 132 -9.53 7.54 -6.34
C CYS A 132 -8.81 6.34 -5.70
N THR A 133 -8.18 6.56 -4.54
CA THR A 133 -7.24 5.62 -3.91
C THR A 133 -7.77 5.12 -2.57
N VAL A 134 -7.29 3.96 -2.14
CA VAL A 134 -7.46 3.49 -0.76
C VAL A 134 -6.14 3.66 0.00
N PRO A 135 -6.16 3.92 1.33
CA PRO A 135 -7.35 4.01 2.18
C PRO A 135 -8.10 5.34 2.03
N VAL A 136 -9.39 5.33 2.37
CA VAL A 136 -10.20 6.54 2.57
C VAL A 136 -10.77 6.51 3.98
N LEU A 137 -10.53 7.57 4.75
CA LEU A 137 -11.22 7.84 6.01
C LEU A 137 -12.44 8.72 5.72
N TRP A 138 -13.61 8.12 5.79
CA TRP A 138 -14.91 8.72 5.49
C TRP A 138 -15.61 9.16 6.77
N ASP A 139 -16.24 10.33 6.72
CA ASP A 139 -17.17 10.79 7.75
C ASP A 139 -18.62 10.60 7.28
N THR A 140 -19.33 9.69 7.95
CA THR A 140 -20.72 9.37 7.61
C THR A 140 -21.71 10.49 7.95
N GLN A 141 -21.34 11.44 8.82
CA GLN A 141 -22.21 12.55 9.19
C GLN A 141 -22.17 13.68 8.17
N THR A 142 -20.96 14.10 7.78
CA THR A 142 -20.77 15.17 6.79
C THR A 142 -20.75 14.66 5.34
N LYS A 143 -20.74 13.33 5.16
CA LYS A 143 -20.71 12.65 3.85
C LYS A 143 -19.56 13.14 2.98
N THR A 144 -18.37 13.19 3.57
CA THR A 144 -17.15 13.59 2.86
C THR A 144 -15.95 12.79 3.31
N ILE A 145 -14.87 12.90 2.54
CA ILE A 145 -13.58 12.31 2.86
C ILE A 145 -12.85 13.24 3.83
N VAL A 146 -12.53 12.70 5.01
CA VAL A 146 -11.66 13.38 5.97
C VAL A 146 -10.23 13.37 5.42
N ASN A 147 -9.72 12.19 5.11
CA ASN A 147 -8.33 12.00 4.73
C ASN A 147 -8.16 10.76 3.82
N ASN A 148 -7.24 10.84 2.86
CA ASN A 148 -6.84 9.71 2.01
C ASN A 148 -5.31 9.50 1.94
N GLU A 149 -4.57 9.98 2.94
CA GLU A 149 -3.16 9.74 3.18
C GLU A 149 -2.99 8.74 4.33
N SER A 150 -2.54 7.52 4.00
CA SER A 150 -2.36 6.44 4.97
C SER A 150 -1.47 6.81 6.15
N ALA A 151 -0.42 7.61 5.92
CA ALA A 151 0.54 7.99 6.96
C ALA A 151 -0.06 8.93 8.01
N GLU A 152 -1.02 9.78 7.61
CA GLU A 152 -1.74 10.67 8.51
C GLU A 152 -2.89 9.95 9.21
N ILE A 153 -3.60 9.08 8.47
CA ILE A 153 -4.69 8.28 9.03
C ILE A 153 -4.19 7.42 10.20
N ILE A 154 -3.05 6.75 10.06
CA ILE A 154 -2.52 5.93 11.17
C ILE A 154 -2.10 6.74 12.39
N VAL A 155 -1.72 8.01 12.23
CA VAL A 155 -1.46 8.91 13.36
C VAL A 155 -2.78 9.25 14.06
N MET A 156 -3.82 9.59 13.31
CA MET A 156 -5.15 9.83 13.89
C MET A 156 -5.72 8.61 14.61
N LEU A 157 -5.57 7.42 14.02
CA LEU A 157 -6.01 6.17 14.65
C LEU A 157 -5.21 5.86 15.93
N ASN A 158 -3.95 6.30 16.02
CA ASN A 158 -3.11 6.09 17.19
C ASN A 158 -3.59 6.88 18.42
N SER A 159 -4.02 8.14 18.24
CA SER A 159 -4.29 9.06 19.37
C SER A 159 -5.76 9.48 19.52
N GLU A 160 -6.45 9.82 18.43
CA GLU A 160 -7.70 10.59 18.49
C GLU A 160 -8.88 9.80 19.07
N PHE A 161 -8.77 8.47 19.11
CA PHE A 161 -9.83 7.57 19.57
C PHE A 161 -9.47 6.86 20.88
N ASN A 162 -8.42 7.29 21.59
CA ASN A 162 -7.96 6.64 22.82
C ASN A 162 -9.05 6.46 23.88
N GLN A 163 -10.05 7.36 23.93
CA GLN A 163 -11.20 7.25 24.84
C GLN A 163 -12.02 5.96 24.66
N TRP A 164 -12.06 5.39 23.45
CA TRP A 164 -12.84 4.18 23.12
C TRP A 164 -11.97 2.99 22.70
N ALA A 165 -10.66 3.18 22.60
CA ALA A 165 -9.71 2.12 22.27
C ALA A 165 -9.66 1.07 23.39
N THR A 166 -9.75 -0.22 23.06
CA THR A 166 -9.53 -1.28 24.06
C THR A 166 -8.06 -1.37 24.50
N ASN A 167 -7.13 -0.91 23.65
CA ASN A 167 -5.71 -0.74 23.95
C ASN A 167 -5.34 0.75 24.00
N SER A 168 -6.00 1.53 24.87
CA SER A 168 -5.80 2.98 25.02
C SER A 168 -4.35 3.35 25.34
N GLU A 169 -3.67 2.55 26.17
CA GLU A 169 -2.30 2.79 26.64
C GLU A 169 -1.22 2.49 25.58
N LEU A 170 -1.58 1.80 24.49
CA LEU A 170 -0.63 1.54 23.40
C LEU A 170 -0.40 2.82 22.59
N ASP A 171 0.81 3.37 22.66
CA ASP A 171 1.22 4.48 21.81
C ASP A 171 2.26 4.01 20.79
N LEU A 172 1.87 4.01 19.51
CA LEU A 172 2.73 3.65 18.38
C LEU A 172 3.58 4.83 17.88
N TYR A 173 3.34 6.04 18.42
CA TYR A 173 4.04 7.27 18.03
C TYR A 173 4.45 8.15 19.24
N PRO A 174 5.10 7.57 20.26
CA PRO A 174 5.40 8.28 21.50
C PRO A 174 6.44 9.37 21.28
N GLU A 175 6.24 10.52 21.94
CA GLU A 175 7.03 11.76 21.78
C GLU A 175 8.55 11.51 21.81
N ILE A 176 9.03 10.69 22.75
CA ILE A 176 10.45 10.39 22.91
C ILE A 176 11.08 9.64 21.71
N LEU A 177 10.28 8.89 20.95
CA LEU A 177 10.74 8.15 19.78
C LEU A 177 10.41 8.85 18.45
N GLN A 178 9.61 9.92 18.44
CA GLN A 178 9.18 10.59 17.21
C GLN A 178 10.33 10.94 16.26
N PRO A 179 11.47 11.54 16.71
CA PRO A 179 12.57 11.84 15.81
C PRO A 179 13.15 10.60 15.11
N GLN A 180 13.21 9.48 15.82
CA GLN A 180 13.70 8.21 15.28
C GLN A 180 12.67 7.57 14.34
N ILE A 181 11.39 7.60 14.72
CA ILE A 181 10.29 7.09 13.90
C ILE A 181 10.22 7.86 12.58
N ASP A 182 10.33 9.19 12.61
CA ASP A 182 10.28 10.04 11.42
C ASP A 182 11.47 9.81 10.49
N SER A 183 12.67 9.65 11.05
CA SER A 183 13.86 9.29 10.28
C SER A 183 13.70 7.96 9.55
N TRP A 184 13.18 6.94 10.23
CA TRP A 184 12.87 5.65 9.60
C TRP A 184 11.74 5.76 8.59
N ASN A 185 10.68 6.49 8.91
CA ASN A 185 9.51 6.66 8.06
C ASN A 185 9.84 7.27 6.70
N GLU A 186 10.69 8.30 6.68
CA GLU A 186 11.15 8.94 5.45
C GLU A 186 11.94 7.97 4.59
N LYS A 187 12.92 7.31 5.20
CA LYS A 187 13.81 6.35 4.53
C LYS A 187 13.06 5.14 3.99
N VAL A 188 12.26 4.50 4.85
CA VAL A 188 11.43 3.33 4.50
C VAL A 188 10.39 3.71 3.45
N TYR A 189 9.78 4.89 3.51
CA TYR A 189 8.86 5.32 2.48
C TYR A 189 9.55 5.43 1.12
N HIS A 190 10.65 6.19 1.05
CA HIS A 190 11.32 6.49 -0.22
C HIS A 190 11.92 5.23 -0.86
N ALA A 191 12.70 4.47 -0.09
CA ALA A 191 13.52 3.38 -0.61
C ALA A 191 12.84 2.01 -0.55
N VAL A 192 11.86 1.80 0.34
CA VAL A 192 11.23 0.47 0.52
C VAL A 192 9.77 0.48 0.07
N ASN A 193 8.89 1.22 0.76
CA ASN A 193 7.46 1.20 0.49
C ASN A 193 7.13 1.71 -0.92
N ASN A 194 7.72 2.83 -1.31
CA ASN A 194 7.61 3.36 -2.67
C ASN A 194 8.70 2.77 -3.59
N GLY A 195 9.84 2.35 -3.04
CA GLY A 195 10.95 1.77 -3.80
C GLY A 195 10.57 0.52 -4.59
N VAL A 196 9.78 -0.39 -4.02
CA VAL A 196 9.28 -1.56 -4.77
C VAL A 196 8.41 -1.16 -5.97
N TYR A 197 7.60 -0.11 -5.86
CA TYR A 197 6.83 0.42 -6.98
C TYR A 197 7.73 1.14 -7.99
N ARG A 198 8.75 1.87 -7.53
CA ARG A 198 9.77 2.48 -8.42
C ARG A 198 10.49 1.41 -9.25
N CYS A 199 10.78 0.24 -8.67
CA CYS A 199 11.31 -0.91 -9.40
C CYS A 199 10.28 -1.46 -10.40
N GLY A 200 9.09 -1.81 -9.93
CA GLY A 200 8.07 -2.49 -10.73
C GLY A 200 7.51 -1.65 -11.88
N PHE A 201 7.51 -0.33 -11.72
CA PHE A 201 6.98 0.61 -12.70
C PHE A 201 8.05 1.38 -13.48
N ALA A 202 9.34 1.11 -13.25
CA ALA A 202 10.41 1.72 -14.03
C ALA A 202 10.22 1.47 -15.52
N GLN A 203 10.37 2.52 -16.32
CA GLN A 203 10.23 2.45 -17.78
C GLN A 203 11.59 2.45 -18.51
N THR A 204 12.69 2.57 -17.78
CA THR A 204 14.06 2.45 -18.28
C THR A 204 14.88 1.54 -17.36
N GLN A 205 15.93 0.91 -17.93
CA GLN A 205 16.84 0.07 -17.15
C GLN A 205 17.57 0.86 -16.07
N SER A 206 17.92 2.13 -16.35
CA SER A 206 18.62 3.00 -15.39
C SER A 206 17.74 3.31 -14.18
N ALA A 207 16.47 3.69 -14.40
CA ALA A 207 15.53 3.96 -13.32
C ALA A 207 15.27 2.73 -12.45
N TYR A 208 15.18 1.54 -13.08
CA TYR A 208 15.06 0.28 -12.36
C TYR A 208 16.31 -0.01 -11.51
N ASN A 209 17.51 0.10 -12.10
CA ASN A 209 18.76 -0.20 -11.39
C ASN A 209 18.91 0.69 -10.16
N GLN A 210 18.70 1.99 -10.31
CA GLN A 210 18.78 2.94 -9.19
C GLN A 210 17.78 2.60 -8.09
N ALA A 211 16.50 2.39 -8.44
CA ALA A 211 15.48 2.07 -7.45
C ALA A 211 15.76 0.73 -6.73
N CYS A 212 16.27 -0.26 -7.47
CA CYS A 212 16.59 -1.58 -6.92
C CYS A 212 17.82 -1.53 -6.01
N GLU A 213 18.87 -0.80 -6.40
CA GLU A 213 20.06 -0.57 -5.57
C GLU A 213 19.69 0.14 -4.25
N GLU A 214 18.94 1.25 -4.32
CA GLU A 214 18.47 1.98 -3.12
C GLU A 214 17.60 1.11 -2.21
N LEU A 215 16.71 0.30 -2.79
CA LEU A 215 15.84 -0.64 -2.06
C LEU A 215 16.66 -1.64 -1.26
N PHE A 216 17.57 -2.36 -1.92
CA PHE A 216 18.32 -3.42 -1.28
C PHE A 216 19.39 -2.90 -0.31
N GLN A 217 20.00 -1.74 -0.60
CA GLN A 217 20.84 -1.05 0.38
C GLN A 217 20.06 -0.74 1.66
N THR A 218 18.84 -0.21 1.53
CA THR A 218 18.02 0.12 2.71
C THR A 218 17.55 -1.12 3.45
N LEU A 219 17.20 -2.21 2.75
CA LEU A 219 16.85 -3.48 3.40
C LEU A 219 18.05 -4.09 4.15
N ASP A 220 19.26 -4.01 3.59
CA ASP A 220 20.48 -4.45 4.28
C ASP A 220 20.74 -3.63 5.55
N GLU A 221 20.54 -2.31 5.50
CA GLU A 221 20.67 -1.45 6.68
C GLU A 221 19.61 -1.73 7.75
N ILE A 222 18.37 -2.01 7.35
CA ILE A 222 17.30 -2.42 8.28
C ILE A 222 17.66 -3.75 8.93
N ASP A 223 18.09 -4.74 8.16
CA ASP A 223 18.46 -6.06 8.67
C ASP A 223 19.58 -5.98 9.72
N LEU A 224 20.60 -5.15 9.47
CA LEU A 224 21.67 -4.88 10.44
C LEU A 224 21.13 -4.27 11.75
N VAL A 225 20.18 -3.33 11.67
CA VAL A 225 19.57 -2.74 12.87
C VAL A 225 18.76 -3.77 13.66
N LEU A 226 18.09 -4.70 12.96
CA LEU A 226 17.30 -5.77 13.54
C LEU A 226 18.13 -6.94 14.09
N ALA A 227 19.46 -6.89 13.93
CA ALA A 227 20.38 -7.81 14.60
C ALA A 227 20.35 -7.59 16.12
N ASP A 228 20.40 -6.32 16.54
CA ASP A 228 20.50 -5.91 17.95
C ASP A 228 19.19 -5.42 18.55
N LYS A 229 18.18 -5.11 17.72
CA LYS A 229 16.88 -4.59 18.17
C LYS A 229 15.75 -5.50 17.73
N ARG A 230 14.71 -5.57 18.56
CA ARG A 230 13.49 -6.30 18.19
C ARG A 230 12.70 -5.59 17.09
N TYR A 231 12.63 -4.26 17.15
CA TYR A 231 11.92 -3.39 16.22
C TYR A 231 12.80 -2.19 15.80
N LEU A 232 12.38 -1.43 14.77
CA LEU A 232 13.19 -0.35 14.17
C LEU A 232 13.63 0.71 15.19
N CYS A 233 12.77 0.99 16.17
CA CYS A 233 12.97 2.01 17.20
C CYS A 233 13.32 1.44 18.58
N GLY A 234 13.61 0.13 18.71
CA GLY A 234 13.98 -0.50 19.98
C GLY A 234 13.13 -1.73 20.30
N GLU A 235 12.61 -1.80 21.54
CA GLU A 235 11.87 -2.97 22.04
C GLU A 235 10.35 -2.90 21.80
N GLN A 236 9.81 -1.73 21.47
CA GLN A 236 8.39 -1.50 21.28
C GLN A 236 8.05 -1.31 19.80
N VAL A 237 6.88 -1.78 19.39
CA VAL A 237 6.34 -1.58 18.05
C VAL A 237 5.93 -0.12 17.88
N THR A 238 6.28 0.47 16.75
CA THR A 238 5.95 1.85 16.39
C THR A 238 5.26 1.93 15.02
N LEU A 239 4.80 3.13 14.64
CA LEU A 239 4.26 3.37 13.31
C LEU A 239 5.29 3.12 12.20
N ALA A 240 6.60 3.24 12.48
CA ALA A 240 7.64 2.86 11.51
C ALA A 240 7.58 1.37 11.20
N ASP A 241 7.36 0.53 12.21
CA ASP A 241 7.29 -0.91 12.05
C ASP A 241 6.05 -1.33 11.26
N VAL A 242 4.90 -0.71 11.55
CA VAL A 242 3.66 -0.91 10.79
C VAL A 242 3.83 -0.52 9.31
N ARG A 243 4.50 0.61 9.04
CA ARG A 243 4.75 1.07 7.67
C ARG A 243 5.67 0.13 6.90
N LEU A 244 6.68 -0.45 7.55
CA LEU A 244 7.58 -1.43 6.95
C LEU A 244 6.89 -2.78 6.75
N PHE A 245 6.17 -3.27 7.76
CA PHE A 245 5.48 -4.56 7.78
C PHE A 245 4.63 -4.79 6.54
N THR A 246 3.80 -3.81 6.16
CA THR A 246 2.86 -4.00 5.05
C THR A 246 3.56 -4.16 3.70
N THR A 247 4.81 -3.69 3.56
CA THR A 247 5.65 -3.95 2.39
C THR A 247 6.33 -5.32 2.50
N LEU A 248 6.94 -5.64 3.64
CA LEU A 248 7.63 -6.93 3.82
C LEU A 248 6.69 -8.13 3.64
N PHE A 249 5.47 -8.04 4.18
CA PHE A 249 4.43 -9.07 4.05
C PHE A 249 4.07 -9.40 2.59
N ARG A 250 4.27 -8.45 1.67
CA ARG A 250 3.97 -8.60 0.24
C ARG A 250 5.20 -8.91 -0.60
N PHE A 251 6.40 -8.83 -0.01
CA PHE A 251 7.64 -8.77 -0.77
C PHE A 251 7.91 -10.06 -1.54
N ASP A 252 8.01 -11.19 -0.84
CA ASP A 252 8.33 -12.48 -1.46
C ASP A 252 7.20 -12.99 -2.37
N VAL A 253 5.96 -12.65 -2.01
CA VAL A 253 4.74 -13.11 -2.69
C VAL A 253 4.47 -12.34 -3.98
N VAL A 254 4.84 -11.05 -4.03
CA VAL A 254 4.52 -10.15 -5.14
C VAL A 254 5.75 -9.41 -5.66
N TYR A 255 6.39 -8.61 -4.81
CA TYR A 255 7.39 -7.64 -5.29
C TYR A 255 8.64 -8.30 -5.86
N TYR A 256 9.05 -9.43 -5.27
CA TYR A 256 10.17 -10.23 -5.74
C TYR A 256 9.98 -10.67 -7.20
N GLY A 257 8.80 -11.21 -7.54
CA GLY A 257 8.50 -11.66 -8.89
C GLY A 257 8.02 -10.53 -9.81
N LEU A 258 6.84 -9.98 -9.52
CA LEU A 258 6.13 -9.05 -10.40
C LEU A 258 6.90 -7.74 -10.60
N PHE A 259 7.43 -7.17 -9.51
CA PHE A 259 8.16 -5.89 -9.53
C PHE A 259 9.67 -6.07 -9.74
N LYS A 260 10.13 -7.32 -9.94
CA LYS A 260 11.53 -7.67 -10.17
C LYS A 260 12.44 -7.23 -9.02
N CYS A 261 11.94 -7.11 -7.80
CA CYS A 261 12.75 -6.82 -6.62
C CYS A 261 13.48 -8.11 -6.18
N ASN A 262 14.34 -8.66 -7.04
CA ASN A 262 14.76 -10.07 -6.97
C ASN A 262 16.24 -10.30 -6.64
N LEU A 263 16.92 -9.34 -6.00
CA LEU A 263 18.28 -9.57 -5.50
C LEU A 263 18.31 -10.56 -4.33
N ARG A 264 17.32 -10.52 -3.45
CA ARG A 264 17.11 -11.46 -2.34
C ARG A 264 15.63 -11.47 -1.93
N ARG A 265 15.17 -12.57 -1.36
CA ARG A 265 13.86 -12.65 -0.69
C ARG A 265 14.00 -12.17 0.75
N ILE A 266 12.92 -11.72 1.38
CA ILE A 266 12.88 -11.36 2.80
C ILE A 266 13.24 -12.56 3.69
N GLN A 267 12.83 -13.77 3.32
CA GLN A 267 13.22 -14.98 4.06
C GLN A 267 14.72 -15.29 3.99
N ASP A 268 15.45 -14.76 3.01
CA ASP A 268 16.89 -14.98 2.85
C ASP A 268 17.73 -14.02 3.74
N TYR A 269 17.08 -13.06 4.40
CA TYR A 269 17.71 -12.14 5.35
C TYR A 269 17.75 -12.74 6.77
N PRO A 270 18.89 -12.63 7.48
CA PRO A 270 19.04 -13.16 8.83
C PRO A 270 18.01 -12.67 9.85
N HIS A 271 17.58 -11.40 9.78
CA HIS A 271 16.76 -10.77 10.81
C HIS A 271 15.38 -10.33 10.32
N LEU A 272 15.26 -9.88 9.06
CA LEU A 272 13.98 -9.42 8.49
C LEU A 272 12.88 -10.49 8.51
N GLY A 273 13.21 -11.76 8.25
CA GLY A 273 12.22 -12.85 8.31
C GLY A 273 11.64 -13.05 9.72
N ARG A 274 12.48 -13.02 10.76
CA ARG A 274 12.03 -13.07 12.16
C ARG A 274 11.16 -11.86 12.48
N TYR A 275 11.63 -10.67 12.11
CA TYR A 275 10.91 -9.42 12.35
C TYR A 275 9.51 -9.41 11.70
N LEU A 276 9.39 -9.91 10.47
CA LEU A 276 8.10 -10.05 9.78
C LEU A 276 7.15 -10.99 10.54
N ARG A 277 7.64 -12.15 11.01
CA ARG A 277 6.84 -13.09 11.81
C ARG A 277 6.42 -12.50 13.15
N ASP A 278 7.33 -11.81 13.84
CA ASP A 278 7.04 -11.15 15.12
C ASP A 278 5.87 -10.17 14.98
N LEU A 279 5.83 -9.37 13.91
CA LEU A 279 4.74 -8.43 13.64
C LEU A 279 3.45 -9.14 13.21
N TYR A 280 3.54 -10.17 12.37
CA TYR A 280 2.39 -10.98 11.95
C TYR A 280 1.69 -11.66 13.15
N GLN A 281 2.46 -12.07 14.15
CA GLN A 281 1.98 -12.77 15.35
C GLN A 281 1.46 -11.83 16.45
N LEU A 282 1.57 -10.50 16.29
CA LEU A 282 0.92 -9.57 17.21
C LEU A 282 -0.59 -9.84 17.25
N PRO A 283 -1.24 -9.74 18.42
CA PRO A 283 -2.67 -10.03 18.56
C PRO A 283 -3.51 -9.29 17.51
N GLY A 284 -4.28 -10.07 16.76
CA GLY A 284 -5.20 -9.58 15.72
C GLY A 284 -4.55 -9.23 14.36
N VAL A 285 -3.24 -9.00 14.26
CA VAL A 285 -2.59 -8.56 12.99
C VAL A 285 -2.75 -9.59 11.87
N ALA A 286 -2.69 -10.89 12.18
CA ALA A 286 -2.94 -11.94 11.19
C ALA A 286 -4.33 -11.82 10.50
N THR A 287 -5.33 -11.23 11.15
CA THR A 287 -6.67 -11.05 10.58
C THR A 287 -6.74 -9.97 9.50
N THR A 288 -5.76 -9.06 9.46
CA THR A 288 -5.67 -8.00 8.43
C THR A 288 -4.93 -8.47 7.18
N CYS A 289 -4.41 -9.69 7.20
CA CYS A 289 -3.50 -10.25 6.21
C CYS A 289 -4.22 -11.23 5.26
N ASP A 290 -4.51 -10.80 4.04
CA ASP A 290 -5.14 -11.63 3.01
C ASP A 290 -4.23 -11.80 1.79
N LEU A 291 -3.47 -12.91 1.78
CA LEU A 291 -2.55 -13.21 0.66
C LEU A 291 -3.27 -13.45 -0.66
N GLU A 292 -4.48 -14.02 -0.65
CA GLU A 292 -5.21 -14.34 -1.87
C GLU A 292 -5.69 -13.04 -2.54
N SER A 293 -6.25 -12.11 -1.76
CA SER A 293 -6.61 -10.78 -2.27
C SER A 293 -5.37 -10.00 -2.73
N ILE A 294 -4.26 -10.06 -1.99
CA ILE A 294 -2.99 -9.45 -2.42
C ILE A 294 -2.55 -10.00 -3.79
N LYS A 295 -2.47 -11.32 -3.95
CA LYS A 295 -2.01 -11.93 -5.20
C LYS A 295 -2.95 -11.60 -6.35
N ARG A 296 -4.27 -11.65 -6.11
CA ARG A 296 -5.29 -11.30 -7.10
C ARG A 296 -5.19 -9.84 -7.53
N ASP A 297 -5.01 -8.92 -6.60
CA ASP A 297 -4.86 -7.50 -6.90
C ASP A 297 -3.63 -7.25 -7.77
N TYR A 298 -2.47 -7.74 -7.36
CA TYR A 298 -1.22 -7.43 -8.07
C TYR A 298 -1.07 -8.19 -9.40
N TYR A 299 -1.25 -9.51 -9.40
CA TYR A 299 -1.05 -10.30 -10.61
C TYR A 299 -2.25 -10.25 -11.56
N GLY A 300 -3.46 -10.08 -11.02
CA GLY A 300 -4.69 -10.05 -11.82
C GLY A 300 -5.05 -8.67 -12.37
N ASN A 301 -4.75 -7.58 -11.64
CA ASN A 301 -5.30 -6.25 -11.96
C ASN A 301 -4.26 -5.20 -12.34
N LEU A 302 -2.95 -5.42 -12.11
CA LEU A 302 -1.91 -4.49 -12.58
C LEU A 302 -1.56 -4.72 -14.05
N PHE A 303 -2.55 -4.64 -14.94
CA PHE A 303 -2.29 -4.54 -16.37
C PHE A 303 -1.68 -3.16 -16.68
N PRO A 304 -0.57 -3.07 -17.43
CA PRO A 304 0.02 -4.09 -18.30
C PRO A 304 1.26 -4.83 -17.75
N LEU A 305 1.52 -4.82 -16.43
CA LEU A 305 2.69 -5.50 -15.85
C LEU A 305 2.62 -7.02 -15.97
N ASN A 306 1.44 -7.61 -15.82
CA ASN A 306 1.20 -9.04 -16.02
C ASN A 306 0.07 -9.27 -17.03
N PRO A 307 0.34 -9.16 -18.34
CA PRO A 307 -0.70 -9.22 -19.38
C PRO A 307 -1.52 -10.52 -19.38
N GLY A 308 -0.92 -11.63 -18.94
CA GLY A 308 -1.60 -12.92 -18.90
C GLY A 308 -2.56 -13.08 -17.72
N GLY A 309 -2.51 -12.19 -16.72
CA GLY A 309 -3.32 -12.29 -15.50
C GLY A 309 -3.06 -13.56 -14.67
N ILE A 310 -2.02 -14.33 -14.98
CA ILE A 310 -1.71 -15.58 -14.29
C ILE A 310 -1.19 -15.26 -12.90
N ILE A 311 -1.83 -15.84 -11.89
CA ILE A 311 -1.46 -15.68 -10.48
C ILE A 311 -0.56 -16.86 -10.09
N PRO A 312 0.69 -16.63 -9.64
CA PRO A 312 1.57 -17.70 -9.18
C PRO A 312 0.98 -18.47 -7.99
N LEU A 313 1.29 -19.76 -7.87
CA LEU A 313 0.82 -20.58 -6.75
C LEU A 313 1.49 -20.20 -5.43
N GLY A 314 2.82 -20.00 -5.42
CA GLY A 314 3.57 -19.67 -4.22
C GLY A 314 4.22 -18.28 -4.26
N PRO A 315 5.03 -17.95 -3.23
CA PRO A 315 5.10 -18.62 -1.92
C PRO A 315 3.80 -18.46 -1.10
N ASP A 316 3.55 -19.37 -0.15
CA ASP A 316 2.40 -19.35 0.77
C ASP A 316 2.78 -18.83 2.17
N LEU A 317 1.81 -18.75 3.09
CA LEU A 317 2.03 -18.30 4.48
C LEU A 317 3.06 -19.16 5.25
N ALA A 318 3.29 -20.42 4.86
CA ALA A 318 4.27 -21.27 5.53
C ALA A 318 5.72 -20.81 5.27
N ASN A 319 5.91 -19.90 4.31
CA ASN A 319 7.19 -19.30 3.97
C ASN A 319 7.35 -17.87 4.55
N LEU A 320 6.42 -17.41 5.39
CA LEU A 320 6.60 -16.22 6.25
C LEU A 320 7.49 -16.55 7.44
#